data_AF-B6IFL0-F1
#
_entry.id   AF-B6IFL0-F1
#
_cell.length_a   1.000
_cell.length_b   1.000
_cell.length_c   1.000
_cell.angle_alpha   90.00
_cell.angle_beta   90.00
_cell.angle_gamma   90.00
#
_symmetry.space_group_name_H-M   'P 1'
#
loop_
_entity.id
_entity.type
_entity.pdbx_description
1 polymer ?
#
loop_
_entity_poly.entity_id
_entity_poly.type
_entity_poly.pdbx_seq_one_letter_code
_entity_poly.pdbx_strand_id
1 'polypeptide(L)'
;MLAYSRGQDFSWLREDRKIIEDFGLVQLYFWRNWIVPQMQKRTRRRVRGYGLSGKSAGKEVTIRTEAMLEALASLLNSNKYFFDVNEPSWLDCKAFAVLVQFKYTPLHNEARLKQFMKDRTPNLMTFVTRMKEEFWSDWVTISD
;
A
#
# COMPACT_ATOMS: atom_id res chain seq x y z
N MET A 1 -6.71 -0.65 5.80
CA MET A 1 -6.50 0.73 5.33
C MET A 1 -6.39 0.90 3.83
N LEU A 2 -5.57 0.12 3.12
CA LEU A 2 -5.35 0.29 1.67
C LEU A 2 -6.64 0.37 0.85
N ALA A 3 -7.51 -0.64 0.92
CA ALA A 3 -8.78 -0.63 0.19
C ALA A 3 -9.69 0.55 0.56
N TYR A 4 -9.73 0.94 1.83
CA TYR A 4 -10.49 2.11 2.30
C TYR A 4 -9.93 3.41 1.69
N SER A 5 -8.62 3.62 1.80
CA SER A 5 -7.92 4.77 1.22
C SER A 5 -8.17 4.87 -0.28
N ARG A 6 -7.98 3.76 -1.01
CA ARG A 6 -8.25 3.67 -2.44
C ARG A 6 -9.72 3.95 -2.74
N GLY A 7 -10.67 3.49 -1.93
CA GLY A 7 -12.09 3.82 -2.11
C GLY A 7 -12.41 5.32 -2.01
N GLN A 8 -11.58 6.11 -1.32
CA GLN A 8 -11.74 7.57 -1.21
C GLN A 8 -11.06 8.30 -2.37
N ASP A 9 -9.80 7.98 -2.65
CA ASP A 9 -9.00 8.68 -3.65
C ASP A 9 -8.26 7.72 -4.61
N PHE A 10 -8.57 7.86 -5.91
CA PHE A 10 -7.92 7.19 -7.03
C PHE A 10 -7.29 8.19 -8.02
N SER A 11 -7.26 9.49 -7.69
CA SER A 11 -6.74 10.54 -8.56
C SER A 11 -5.29 10.28 -8.99
N TRP A 12 -4.47 9.81 -8.05
CA TRP A 12 -3.09 9.41 -8.32
C TRP A 12 -2.99 8.41 -9.49
N LEU A 13 -3.85 7.39 -9.56
CA LEU A 13 -3.83 6.41 -10.66
C LEU A 13 -4.34 7.00 -11.99
N ARG A 14 -5.18 8.03 -11.92
CA ARG A 14 -5.73 8.73 -13.10
C ARG A 14 -4.68 9.61 -13.78
N GLU A 15 -3.78 10.18 -12.99
CA GLU A 15 -2.89 11.28 -13.39
C GLU A 15 -1.41 10.91 -13.34
N ASP A 16 -1.03 9.75 -12.77
CA ASP A 16 0.35 9.29 -12.72
C ASP A 16 0.96 9.20 -14.13
N ARG A 17 1.91 10.12 -14.40
CA ARG A 17 2.55 10.25 -15.71
C ARG A 17 3.13 8.93 -16.20
N LYS A 18 3.70 8.11 -15.31
CA LYS A 18 4.37 6.86 -15.71
C LYS A 18 3.38 5.79 -16.16
N ILE A 19 2.17 5.80 -15.61
CA ILE A 19 1.13 4.85 -16.01
C ILE A 19 0.58 5.21 -17.38
N ILE A 20 0.50 6.51 -17.66
CA ILE A 20 -0.18 7.04 -18.83
C ILE A 20 0.79 7.43 -19.97
N GLU A 21 2.10 7.31 -19.77
CA GLU A 21 3.14 7.74 -20.71
C GLU A 21 3.00 7.07 -22.08
N ASP A 22 2.73 5.76 -22.06
CA ASP A 22 2.57 4.94 -23.27
C ASP A 22 1.14 4.97 -23.83
N PHE A 23 0.21 5.72 -23.24
CA PHE A 23 -1.19 5.67 -23.63
C PHE A 23 -1.48 6.62 -24.80
N GLY A 24 -2.09 6.09 -25.86
CA GLY A 24 -2.68 6.90 -26.92
C GLY A 24 -3.88 7.72 -26.42
N LEU A 25 -4.29 8.76 -27.17
CA LEU A 25 -5.38 9.69 -26.79
C LEU A 25 -6.70 8.97 -26.45
N VAL A 26 -7.06 7.93 -27.22
CA VAL A 26 -8.26 7.13 -26.98
C VAL A 26 -8.13 6.31 -25.69
N GLN A 27 -6.98 5.70 -25.45
CA GLN A 27 -6.71 4.93 -24.22
C GLN A 27 -6.72 5.84 -23.00
N LEU A 28 -6.12 7.02 -23.08
CA LEU A 28 -6.17 8.05 -22.03
C LEU A 28 -7.61 8.44 -21.68
N TYR A 29 -8.45 8.65 -22.70
CA TYR A 29 -9.86 8.97 -22.48
C TYR A 29 -10.58 7.86 -21.70
N PHE A 30 -10.47 6.62 -22.15
CA PHE A 30 -11.11 5.48 -21.47
C PHE A 30 -10.53 5.23 -20.07
N TRP A 31 -9.22 5.38 -19.89
CA TRP A 31 -8.56 5.27 -18.60
C TRP A 31 -9.17 6.25 -17.59
N ARG A 32 -9.16 7.54 -17.95
CA ARG A 32 -9.56 8.63 -17.07
C ARG A 32 -11.06 8.66 -16.79
N ASN A 33 -11.88 8.36 -17.79
CA ASN A 33 -13.33 8.58 -17.70
C ASN A 33 -14.11 7.30 -17.41
N TRP A 34 -13.55 6.12 -17.69
CA TRP A 34 -14.25 4.85 -17.51
C TRP A 34 -13.54 3.92 -16.54
N ILE A 35 -12.29 3.56 -16.79
CA ILE A 35 -11.60 2.50 -16.04
C ILE A 35 -11.36 2.92 -14.59
N VAL A 36 -10.68 4.05 -14.36
CA VAL A 36 -10.34 4.51 -13.01
C VAL A 36 -11.59 4.77 -12.14
N PRO A 37 -12.64 5.48 -12.62
CA PRO A 37 -13.87 5.66 -11.84
C PRO A 37 -14.57 4.33 -11.50
N GLN A 38 -14.57 3.35 -12.42
CA GLN A 38 -15.14 2.04 -12.16
C GLN A 38 -14.35 1.26 -11.10
N MET A 39 -13.01 1.33 -11.13
CA MET A 39 -12.16 0.74 -10.10
C MET A 39 -12.41 1.35 -8.73
N GLN A 40 -12.51 2.68 -8.64
CA GLN A 40 -12.86 3.39 -7.40
C GLN A 40 -14.23 2.95 -6.89
N LYS A 41 -15.25 2.90 -7.76
CA LYS A 41 -16.61 2.48 -7.41
C LYS A 41 -16.65 1.03 -6.89
N ARG A 42 -15.96 0.11 -7.56
CA ARG A 42 -15.86 -1.30 -7.15
C ARG A 42 -15.17 -1.44 -5.79
N THR A 43 -14.08 -0.71 -5.58
CA THR A 43 -13.33 -0.72 -4.31
C THR A 43 -14.19 -0.17 -3.17
N ARG A 44 -14.87 0.97 -3.40
CA ARG A 44 -15.80 1.55 -2.42
C ARG A 44 -16.95 0.61 -2.06
N ARG A 45 -17.48 -0.14 -3.03
CA ARG A 45 -18.50 -1.17 -2.79
C ARG A 45 -17.98 -2.31 -1.92
N ARG A 46 -16.77 -2.81 -2.18
CA ARG A 46 -16.14 -3.86 -1.35
C ARG A 46 -15.94 -3.39 0.10
N VAL A 47 -15.41 -2.18 0.26
CA VAL A 47 -15.18 -1.57 1.58
C VAL A 47 -16.50 -1.43 2.36
N ARG A 48 -17.58 -0.99 1.71
CA ARG A 48 -18.93 -0.99 2.30
C ARG A 48 -19.41 -2.40 2.67
N GLY A 49 -19.14 -3.40 1.82
CA GLY A 49 -19.45 -4.80 2.09
C GLY A 49 -18.74 -5.37 3.31
N TYR A 50 -17.54 -4.87 3.64
CA TYR A 50 -16.83 -5.20 4.89
C TYR A 50 -17.38 -4.48 6.14
N GLY A 51 -18.49 -3.73 6.01
CA GLY A 51 -19.06 -2.93 7.09
C GLY A 51 -18.31 -1.63 7.38
N LEU A 52 -17.25 -1.32 6.62
CA LEU A 52 -16.42 -0.15 6.82
C LEU A 52 -17.04 1.06 6.10
N SER A 53 -18.14 1.57 6.64
CA SER A 53 -18.84 2.72 6.10
C SER A 53 -19.34 3.67 7.19
N GLY A 54 -19.46 4.96 6.88
CA GLY A 54 -19.94 5.98 7.82
C GLY A 54 -18.83 6.86 8.40
N LYS A 55 -19.20 7.70 9.38
CA LYS A 55 -18.34 8.76 9.92
C LYS A 55 -17.17 8.24 10.77
N SER A 56 -17.31 7.08 11.40
CA SER A 56 -16.28 6.47 12.26
C SER A 56 -15.31 5.56 11.50
N ALA A 57 -15.67 5.12 10.27
CA ALA A 57 -14.92 4.10 9.53
C ALA A 57 -13.45 4.48 9.30
N GLY A 58 -13.15 5.77 9.08
CA GLY A 58 -11.77 6.24 8.93
C GLY A 58 -10.91 5.96 10.17
N LYS A 59 -11.42 6.26 11.37
CA LYS A 59 -10.69 6.04 12.63
C LYS A 59 -10.51 4.54 12.91
N GLU A 60 -11.58 3.78 12.73
CA GLU A 60 -11.58 2.33 12.95
C GLU A 60 -10.59 1.61 12.04
N VAL A 61 -10.57 1.97 10.75
CA VAL A 61 -9.63 1.39 9.78
C VAL A 61 -8.19 1.72 10.15
N THR A 62 -7.91 2.94 10.61
CA THR A 62 -6.57 3.33 11.06
C THR A 62 -6.15 2.51 12.26
N ILE A 63 -6.96 2.43 13.32
CA ILE A 63 -6.66 1.66 14.54
C ILE A 63 -6.40 0.19 14.23
N ARG A 64 -7.27 -0.44 13.43
CA ARG A 64 -7.10 -1.85 13.02
C ARG A 64 -5.81 -2.04 12.22
N THR A 65 -5.42 -1.07 11.40
CA THR A 65 -4.21 -1.17 10.58
C THR A 65 -2.96 -0.97 11.43
N GLU A 66 -2.96 0.00 12.34
CA GLU A 66 -1.88 0.22 13.31
C GLU A 66 -1.63 -1.06 14.14
N ALA A 67 -2.68 -1.69 14.66
CA ALA A 67 -2.58 -2.96 15.40
C ALA A 67 -2.04 -4.13 14.54
N MET A 68 -2.46 -4.23 13.27
CA MET A 68 -1.94 -5.26 12.35
C MET A 68 -0.45 -5.03 12.04
N LEU A 69 -0.02 -3.78 11.87
CA LEU A 69 1.37 -3.45 11.64
C LEU A 69 2.24 -3.77 12.87
N GLU A 70 1.77 -3.45 14.08
CA GLU A 70 2.47 -3.83 15.31
C GLU A 70 2.57 -5.36 15.46
N ALA A 71 1.50 -6.10 15.13
CA ALA A 71 1.53 -7.56 15.16
C ALA A 71 2.53 -8.15 14.14
N LEU A 72 2.57 -7.61 12.91
CA LEU A 72 3.56 -8.01 11.91
C LEU A 72 4.98 -7.64 12.33
N ALA A 73 5.17 -6.47 12.92
CA ALA A 73 6.47 -6.06 13.45
C ALA A 73 6.94 -6.98 14.57
N SER A 74 6.04 -7.37 15.48
CA SER A 74 6.33 -8.33 16.53
C SER A 74 6.62 -9.72 15.99
N LEU A 75 5.93 -10.16 14.93
CA LEU A 75 6.17 -11.46 14.30
C LEU A 75 7.52 -11.50 13.58
N LEU A 76 7.89 -10.43 12.87
CA LEU A 76 9.19 -10.31 12.22
C LEU A 76 10.33 -10.22 13.24
N ASN A 77 10.09 -9.56 14.38
CA ASN A 77 11.07 -9.33 15.42
C ASN A 77 12.38 -8.71 14.85
N SER A 78 13.52 -9.37 15.06
CA SER A 78 14.85 -9.01 14.52
C SER A 78 15.26 -9.85 13.31
N ASN A 79 14.36 -10.68 12.78
CA ASN A 79 14.72 -11.71 11.80
C ASN A 79 14.83 -11.14 10.38
N LYS A 80 15.52 -11.89 9.49
CA LYS A 80 15.59 -11.55 8.06
C LYS A 80 14.24 -11.77 7.36
N TYR A 81 13.53 -12.84 7.72
CA TYR A 81 12.21 -13.16 7.18
C TYR A 81 11.30 -13.61 8.31
N PHE A 82 9.99 -13.64 8.08
CA PHE A 82 8.99 -13.91 9.13
C PHE A 82 9.18 -15.26 9.84
N PHE A 83 9.73 -16.27 9.16
CA PHE A 83 9.96 -17.61 9.71
C PHE A 83 11.42 -17.91 10.06
N ASP A 84 12.28 -16.89 10.12
CA ASP A 84 13.70 -17.03 10.47
C ASP A 84 14.45 -18.08 9.64
N VAL A 85 14.18 -18.08 8.34
CA VAL A 85 14.83 -18.93 7.33
C VAL A 85 15.76 -18.10 6.45
N ASN A 86 16.63 -18.74 5.68
CA ASN A 86 17.59 -18.05 4.81
C ASN A 86 16.96 -17.47 3.53
N GLU A 87 15.78 -17.97 3.13
CA GLU A 87 15.08 -17.59 1.90
C GLU A 87 13.70 -17.01 2.22
N PRO A 88 13.17 -16.07 1.40
CA PRO A 88 11.86 -15.50 1.63
C PRO A 88 10.77 -16.56 1.46
N SER A 89 9.85 -16.61 2.41
CA SER A 89 8.66 -17.42 2.28
C SER A 89 7.57 -16.70 1.48
N TRP A 90 6.52 -17.45 1.12
CA TRP A 90 5.31 -16.85 0.54
C TRP A 90 4.68 -15.76 1.41
N LEU A 91 4.82 -15.86 2.74
CA LEU A 91 4.36 -14.84 3.66
C LEU A 91 5.17 -13.55 3.49
N ASP A 92 6.49 -13.64 3.36
CA ASP A 92 7.37 -12.49 3.12
C ASP A 92 7.00 -11.77 1.82
N CYS A 93 6.76 -12.53 0.74
CA CYS A 93 6.32 -11.96 -0.54
C CYS A 93 4.99 -11.21 -0.42
N LYS A 94 4.01 -11.79 0.27
CA LYS A 94 2.70 -11.16 0.50
C LYS A 94 2.81 -9.93 1.41
N ALA A 95 3.59 -10.03 2.48
CA ALA A 95 3.82 -8.94 3.39
C ALA A 95 4.51 -7.78 2.67
N PHE A 96 5.54 -8.06 1.88
CA PHE A 96 6.22 -7.06 1.05
C PHE A 96 5.23 -6.36 0.10
N ALA A 97 4.43 -7.13 -0.66
CA ALA A 97 3.46 -6.57 -1.62
C ALA A 97 2.44 -5.63 -0.96
N VAL A 98 2.10 -5.85 0.31
CA VAL A 98 1.21 -4.97 1.08
C VAL A 98 1.98 -3.78 1.66
N LEU A 99 3.15 -4.03 2.29
CA LEU A 99 3.94 -3.02 2.99
C LEU A 99 4.56 -1.98 2.06
N VAL A 100 4.98 -2.39 0.87
CA VAL A 100 5.54 -1.51 -0.16
C VAL A 100 4.53 -0.42 -0.56
N GLN A 101 3.23 -0.74 -0.56
CA GLN A 101 2.17 0.22 -0.87
C GLN A 101 2.00 1.29 0.21
N PHE A 102 2.30 0.98 1.47
CA PHE A 102 2.28 1.96 2.56
C PHE A 102 3.46 2.94 2.48
N LYS A 103 4.60 2.49 1.91
CA LYS A 103 5.81 3.29 1.81
C LYS A 103 5.84 4.18 0.56
N TYR A 104 5.52 3.62 -0.60
CA TYR A 104 5.77 4.25 -1.91
C TYR A 104 4.52 4.72 -2.65
N THR A 105 3.32 4.40 -2.18
CA THR A 105 2.10 4.81 -2.87
C THR A 105 1.35 5.87 -2.06
N PRO A 106 0.77 6.90 -2.69
CA PRO A 106 -0.01 7.89 -1.97
C PRO A 106 -1.20 7.25 -1.27
N LEU A 107 -1.45 7.68 -0.03
CA LEU A 107 -2.54 7.20 0.80
C LEU A 107 -3.27 8.35 1.51
N HIS A 108 -4.54 8.12 1.78
CA HIS A 108 -5.32 8.99 2.64
C HIS A 108 -4.79 8.89 4.08
N ASN A 109 -4.47 10.03 4.69
CA ASN A 109 -3.79 10.14 5.99
C ASN A 109 -2.38 9.53 6.02
N GLU A 110 -1.65 9.59 4.90
CA GLU A 110 -0.30 9.06 4.75
C GLU A 110 0.70 9.60 5.79
N ALA A 111 0.69 10.90 6.08
CA ALA A 111 1.64 11.50 7.02
C ALA A 111 1.61 10.82 8.40
N ARG A 112 0.41 10.62 8.95
CA ARG A 112 0.22 9.92 10.24
C ARG A 112 0.71 8.47 10.16
N LEU A 113 0.38 7.76 9.08
CA LEU A 113 0.76 6.36 8.96
C LEU A 113 2.27 6.19 8.78
N LYS A 114 2.90 7.03 7.95
CA LYS A 114 4.36 7.03 7.76
C LYS A 114 5.08 7.35 9.07
N GLN A 115 4.55 8.28 9.87
CA GLN A 115 5.08 8.58 11.20
C GLN A 115 4.94 7.37 12.13
N PHE A 116 3.75 6.77 12.21
CA PHE A 116 3.52 5.56 13.00
C PHE A 116 4.47 4.42 12.61
N MET A 117 4.69 4.21 11.30
CA MET A 117 5.61 3.17 10.83
C MET A 117 7.06 3.45 11.21
N LYS A 118 7.50 4.71 11.15
CA LYS A 118 8.84 5.12 11.60
C LYS A 118 9.03 4.91 13.10
N ASP A 119 8.03 5.30 13.90
CA ASP A 119 8.16 5.35 15.36
C ASP A 119 7.93 3.97 16.01
N ARG A 120 7.01 3.17 15.47
CA ARG A 120 6.51 1.93 16.11
C ARG A 120 6.90 0.65 15.39
N THR A 121 7.13 0.71 14.08
CA THR A 121 7.44 -0.49 13.27
C THR A 121 8.64 -0.30 12.32
N PRO A 122 9.78 0.22 12.80
CA PRO A 122 10.94 0.51 11.95
C PRO A 122 11.52 -0.76 11.31
N ASN A 123 11.42 -1.91 11.98
CA ASN A 123 11.87 -3.20 11.44
C ASN A 123 11.12 -3.61 10.17
N LEU A 124 9.82 -3.31 10.07
CA LEU A 124 9.04 -3.54 8.84
C LEU A 124 9.52 -2.64 7.70
N MET A 125 9.88 -1.39 8.00
CA MET A 125 10.42 -0.46 7.00
C MET A 125 11.76 -0.93 6.46
N THR A 126 12.62 -1.46 7.33
CA THR A 126 13.89 -2.09 6.95
C THR A 126 13.66 -3.35 6.13
N PHE A 127 12.71 -4.21 6.51
CA PHE A 127 12.32 -5.39 5.75
C PHE A 127 11.90 -5.03 4.32
N VAL A 128 11.06 -4.00 4.15
CA VAL A 128 10.64 -3.54 2.81
C VAL A 128 11.83 -3.05 1.99
N THR A 129 12.74 -2.26 2.58
CA THR A 129 13.95 -1.79 1.88
C THR A 129 14.82 -2.97 1.44
N ARG A 130 15.08 -3.92 2.34
CA ARG A 130 15.88 -5.12 2.04
C ARG A 130 15.26 -5.95 0.92
N MET A 131 13.97 -6.27 1.01
CA MET A 131 13.27 -7.04 -0.03
C MET A 131 13.32 -6.32 -1.38
N LYS A 132 13.19 -4.98 -1.40
CA LYS A 132 13.35 -4.19 -2.61
C LYS A 132 14.76 -4.38 -3.20
N GLU A 133 15.80 -4.16 -2.40
CA GLU A 133 17.20 -4.18 -2.85
C GLU A 133 17.67 -5.57 -3.30
N GLU A 134 17.22 -6.62 -2.62
CA GLU A 134 17.63 -8.01 -2.89
C GLU A 134 17.01 -8.57 -4.18
N PHE A 135 15.76 -8.21 -4.48
CA PHE A 135 15.00 -8.82 -5.58
C PHE A 135 14.75 -7.89 -6.78
N TRP A 136 14.97 -6.58 -6.65
CA TRP A 136 14.81 -5.62 -7.74
C TRP A 136 16.01 -4.68 -7.85
N SER A 137 17.10 -5.20 -8.40
CA SER A 137 18.34 -4.44 -8.65
C SER A 137 18.15 -3.28 -9.62
N ASP A 138 17.15 -3.36 -10.49
CA ASP A 138 16.76 -2.36 -11.48
C ASP A 138 15.76 -1.33 -10.95
N TRP A 139 15.35 -1.43 -9.68
CA TRP A 139 14.42 -0.47 -9.08
C TRP A 139 15.12 0.86 -8.81
N VAL A 140 15.24 1.68 -9.85
CA VAL A 140 15.75 3.05 -9.80
C VAL A 140 15.01 3.79 -8.68
N THR A 141 15.74 4.17 -7.64
CA THR A 141 15.23 5.01 -6.56
C THR A 141 15.08 6.41 -7.12
N ILE A 142 13.90 6.70 -7.65
CA ILE A 142 13.54 8.08 -7.96
C ILE A 142 13.27 8.71 -6.60
N SER A 143 14.29 9.37 -6.07
CA SER A 143 14.17 10.32 -4.97
C SER A 143 13.09 11.34 -5.34
N ASP A 144 12.18 11.59 -4.39
CA ASP A 144 11.33 12.78 -4.38
C ASP A 144 12.16 14.07 -4.55
#